data_AF-A0A0F9JM09-F1
#
_entry.id   AF-A0A0F9JM09-F1
#
_cell.length_a   1.000
_cell.length_b   1.000
_cell.length_c   1.000
_cell.angle_alpha   90.00
_cell.angle_beta   90.00
_cell.angle_gamma   90.00
#
_symmetry.space_group_name_H-M   'P 1'
#
loop_
_entity.id
_entity.type
_entity.pdbx_description
1 polymer ?
#
loop_
_entity_poly.entity_id
_entity_poly.type
_entity_poly.pdbx_seq_one_letter_code
_entity_poly.pdbx_strand_id
1 'polypeptide(L)'
;LNAHGKSSIIREVRLIVNGKIDVISLSGAQYHWLMRDNLEHYIDVAAHTDGRSAVAAGAFTLDMFLPVALNARDVPGLLLLQNEQTEVVLTVEFEALATIASGLDALVGSVVPHLELFSVPVGEKDMPPLSTVHSLIGETMAISAAGDQSYPWPRGNTYLQMIHGLGFGVSGSDGFSRIYCSAAGNQRFFDATPNALDIEHARFRGRARQSGVIPVDLLGSSGLGSYGSSRDVIYSQAITNLKSVITATGSGTLHSIRRELVTLE
;
A
#
# COMPACT_ATOMS: atom_id res chain seq x y z
N LEU A 1 3.12 -7.36 23.46
CA LEU A 1 2.70 -6.17 22.67
C LEU A 1 2.93 -6.48 21.21
N ASN A 2 1.96 -6.22 20.34
CA ASN A 2 2.11 -6.46 18.91
C ASN A 2 3.24 -5.58 18.33
N ALA A 3 4.11 -6.19 17.51
CA ALA A 3 5.24 -5.51 16.90
C ALA A 3 4.81 -4.35 15.97
N HIS A 4 3.62 -4.41 15.39
CA HIS A 4 3.15 -3.34 14.50
C HIS A 4 2.65 -2.09 15.26
N GLY A 5 2.70 -2.10 16.59
CA GLY A 5 2.31 -0.95 17.41
C GLY A 5 0.80 -0.70 17.36
N LYS A 6 0.37 0.55 17.52
CA LYS A 6 -1.03 0.94 17.52
C LYS A 6 -1.74 0.62 16.21
N SER A 7 -1.03 0.61 15.08
CA SER A 7 -1.58 0.23 13.78
C SER A 7 -2.14 -1.19 13.72
N SER A 8 -1.72 -2.10 14.61
CA SER A 8 -2.25 -3.47 14.70
C SER A 8 -3.72 -3.55 15.15
N ILE A 9 -4.28 -2.45 15.67
CA ILE A 9 -5.68 -2.37 16.10
C ILE A 9 -6.64 -2.54 14.93
N ILE A 10 -6.25 -2.08 13.76
CA ILE A 10 -7.05 -2.16 12.55
C ILE A 10 -6.62 -3.43 11.81
N ARG A 11 -7.46 -4.47 11.87
CA ARG A 11 -7.23 -5.71 11.15
C ARG A 11 -7.31 -5.48 9.65
N GLU A 12 -8.35 -4.78 9.20
CA GLU A 12 -8.60 -4.52 7.80
C GLU A 12 -9.45 -3.26 7.59
N VAL A 13 -9.08 -2.47 6.59
CA VAL A 13 -9.90 -1.43 5.99
C VAL A 13 -10.16 -1.83 4.55
N ARG A 14 -11.44 -1.96 4.20
CA ARG A 14 -11.88 -2.44 2.89
C ARG A 14 -12.88 -1.48 2.25
N LEU A 15 -12.62 -1.09 1.01
CA LEU A 15 -13.51 -0.26 0.19
C LEU A 15 -13.96 -1.09 -1.02
N ILE A 16 -15.26 -1.39 -1.08
CA ILE A 16 -15.87 -2.23 -2.13
C ILE A 16 -16.80 -1.38 -2.98
N VAL A 17 -16.72 -1.53 -4.30
CA VAL A 17 -17.65 -0.92 -5.26
C VAL A 17 -18.56 -2.00 -5.84
N ASN A 18 -19.87 -1.71 -5.87
CA ASN A 18 -20.95 -2.55 -6.41
C ASN A 18 -20.92 -4.01 -5.89
N GLY A 19 -20.48 -4.18 -4.63
CA GLY A 19 -20.39 -5.47 -3.95
C GLY A 19 -19.41 -6.49 -4.55
N LYS A 20 -18.57 -6.09 -5.52
CA LYS A 20 -17.75 -7.03 -6.30
C LYS A 20 -16.29 -6.60 -6.49
N ILE A 21 -16.02 -5.30 -6.48
CA ILE A 21 -14.70 -4.77 -6.83
C ILE A 21 -14.04 -4.22 -5.58
N ASP A 22 -12.95 -4.86 -5.16
CA ASP A 22 -12.10 -4.38 -4.10
C ASP A 22 -11.20 -3.26 -4.62
N VAL A 23 -11.47 -2.05 -4.15
CA VAL A 23 -10.69 -0.86 -4.48
C VAL A 23 -9.56 -0.70 -3.48
N ILE A 24 -9.86 -0.88 -2.19
CA ILE A 24 -8.85 -0.81 -1.13
C ILE A 24 -9.07 -1.98 -0.20
N SER A 25 -8.00 -2.66 0.18
CA SER A 25 -8.02 -3.78 1.11
C SER A 25 -6.67 -3.82 1.82
N LEU A 26 -6.55 -3.15 2.97
CA LEU A 26 -5.29 -3.00 3.69
C LEU A 26 -5.49 -3.19 5.19
N SER A 27 -4.56 -3.88 5.84
CA SER A 27 -4.43 -3.83 7.30
C SER A 27 -3.86 -2.49 7.77
N GLY A 28 -4.13 -2.11 9.02
CA GLY A 28 -3.53 -0.90 9.61
C GLY A 28 -2.01 -0.95 9.59
N ALA A 29 -1.42 -2.12 9.85
CA ALA A 29 0.02 -2.33 9.78
C ALA A 29 0.58 -2.09 8.36
N GLN A 30 -0.05 -2.66 7.33
CA GLN A 30 0.32 -2.43 5.93
C GLN A 30 0.21 -0.95 5.56
N TYR A 31 -0.89 -0.28 5.92
CA TYR A 31 -1.03 1.14 5.65
C TYR A 31 0.04 1.97 6.36
N HIS A 32 0.11 1.89 7.69
CA HIS A 32 0.96 2.80 8.46
C HIS A 32 2.44 2.55 8.24
N TRP A 33 2.90 1.31 8.05
CA TRP A 33 4.32 1.01 7.86
C TRP A 33 4.75 1.06 6.40
N LEU A 34 3.94 0.56 5.48
CA LEU A 34 4.37 0.36 4.09
C LEU A 34 3.81 1.44 3.17
N MET A 35 2.51 1.71 3.24
CA MET A 35 1.85 2.56 2.25
C MET A 35 1.97 4.06 2.55
N ARG A 36 1.79 4.47 3.81
CA ARG A 36 1.69 5.86 4.28
C ARG A 36 2.77 6.80 3.72
N ASP A 37 3.99 6.30 3.56
CA ASP A 37 5.14 7.07 3.08
C ASP A 37 5.33 7.06 1.55
N ASN A 38 4.49 6.28 0.86
CA ASN A 38 4.54 6.02 -0.58
C ASN A 38 3.26 6.48 -1.29
N LEU A 39 2.40 7.20 -0.56
CA LEU A 39 1.22 7.86 -1.10
C LEU A 39 1.63 9.19 -1.76
N GLU A 40 0.63 9.94 -2.18
CA GLU A 40 0.71 11.23 -2.86
C GLU A 40 1.95 12.09 -2.50
N HIS A 41 2.68 12.52 -3.53
CA HIS A 41 3.92 13.31 -3.43
C HIS A 41 5.03 12.74 -2.53
N TYR A 42 4.92 11.49 -2.09
CA TYR A 42 5.87 10.83 -1.19
C TYR A 42 6.05 11.56 0.16
N ILE A 43 5.06 12.39 0.52
CA ILE A 43 4.97 13.00 1.83
C ILE A 43 4.27 12.06 2.79
N ASP A 44 4.50 12.26 4.08
CA ASP A 44 3.71 11.61 5.10
C ASP A 44 2.34 12.30 5.21
N VAL A 45 1.33 11.72 4.56
CA VAL A 45 -0.05 12.24 4.53
C VAL A 45 -0.76 12.21 5.89
N ALA A 46 -0.19 11.49 6.88
CA ALA A 46 -0.77 11.38 8.21
C ALA A 46 0.28 11.64 9.29
N ALA A 47 1.25 12.54 9.06
CA ALA A 47 2.40 12.79 9.94
C ALA A 47 2.06 12.89 11.44
N HIS A 48 0.89 13.39 11.80
CA HIS A 48 0.41 13.55 13.17
C HIS A 48 -0.04 12.25 13.85
N THR A 49 -0.38 11.18 13.12
CA THR A 49 -0.80 9.90 13.73
C THR A 49 0.39 9.10 14.24
N ASP A 50 0.21 8.51 15.42
CA ASP A 50 1.20 7.71 16.14
C ASP A 50 1.05 6.20 15.91
N GLY A 51 0.46 5.80 14.78
CA GLY A 51 0.19 4.40 14.44
C GLY A 51 1.41 3.45 14.46
N ARG A 52 2.63 3.96 14.29
CA ARG A 52 3.89 3.18 14.37
C ARG A 52 4.43 3.02 15.80
N SER A 53 3.86 3.75 16.77
CA SER A 53 4.28 3.71 18.16
C SER A 53 3.74 2.47 18.88
N ALA A 54 4.44 2.03 19.92
CA ALA A 54 3.96 0.95 20.78
C ALA A 54 2.57 1.24 21.35
N VAL A 55 1.77 0.18 21.54
CA VAL A 55 0.49 0.29 22.23
C VAL A 55 0.77 0.69 23.68
N ALA A 56 0.22 1.82 24.10
CA ALA A 56 0.39 2.39 25.43
C ALA A 56 -0.98 2.78 26.00
N ALA A 57 -1.07 2.90 27.32
CA ALA A 57 -2.27 3.39 27.98
C ALA A 57 -2.55 4.85 27.59
N GLY A 58 -3.81 5.17 27.27
CA GLY A 58 -4.25 6.51 26.89
C GLY A 58 -5.01 6.55 25.57
N ALA A 59 -5.62 7.70 25.27
CA ALA A 59 -6.28 7.93 23.99
C ALA A 59 -5.24 8.17 22.89
N PHE A 60 -5.55 7.72 21.68
CA PHE A 60 -4.76 7.93 20.48
C PHE A 60 -5.66 7.95 19.25
N THR A 61 -5.14 8.50 18.15
CA THR A 61 -5.87 8.64 16.90
C THR A 61 -5.10 7.95 15.78
N LEU A 62 -5.77 7.07 15.05
CA LEU A 62 -5.25 6.38 13.88
C LEU A 62 -5.94 6.90 12.63
N ASP A 63 -5.22 7.73 11.87
CA ASP A 63 -5.76 8.33 10.66
C ASP A 63 -5.21 7.61 9.41
N MET A 64 -6.12 7.27 8.51
CA MET A 64 -5.83 6.62 7.24
C MET A 64 -6.38 7.46 6.10
N PHE A 65 -5.49 7.85 5.17
CA PHE A 65 -5.84 8.49 3.92
C PHE A 65 -5.94 7.41 2.84
N LEU A 66 -7.12 7.28 2.24
CA LEU A 66 -7.46 6.21 1.31
C LEU A 66 -7.65 6.81 -0.10
N PRO A 67 -6.59 6.94 -0.91
CA PRO A 67 -6.72 7.61 -2.20
C PRO A 67 -7.46 6.74 -3.21
N VAL A 68 -8.65 7.18 -3.58
CA VAL A 68 -9.43 6.59 -4.67
C VAL A 68 -9.00 7.16 -6.03
N ALA A 69 -8.49 8.39 -6.07
CA ALA A 69 -7.80 8.93 -7.25
C ALA A 69 -6.31 8.57 -7.25
N LEU A 70 -5.67 8.66 -8.42
CA LEU A 70 -4.23 8.44 -8.56
C LEU A 70 -3.40 9.46 -7.77
N ASN A 71 -3.73 10.75 -7.88
CA ASN A 71 -3.15 11.87 -7.13
C ASN A 71 -4.11 13.08 -7.21
N ALA A 72 -3.87 14.17 -6.48
CA ALA A 72 -4.77 15.35 -6.49
C ALA A 72 -4.84 16.11 -7.83
N ARG A 73 -3.96 15.80 -8.79
CA ARG A 73 -3.95 16.43 -10.13
C ARG A 73 -4.60 15.55 -11.19
N ASP A 74 -4.36 14.24 -11.14
CA ASP A 74 -4.74 13.26 -12.13
C ASP A 74 -5.99 12.52 -11.65
N VAL A 75 -7.06 12.72 -12.41
CA VAL A 75 -8.42 12.26 -12.12
C VAL A 75 -8.68 10.75 -12.30
N PRO A 76 -7.83 9.90 -12.94
CA PRO A 76 -8.10 8.47 -13.02
C PRO A 76 -8.30 7.82 -11.65
N GLY A 77 -9.35 7.02 -11.53
CA GLY A 77 -9.74 6.34 -10.29
C GLY A 77 -10.92 6.97 -9.55
N LEU A 78 -11.34 8.21 -9.88
CA LEU A 78 -12.51 8.82 -9.24
C LEU A 78 -13.79 8.00 -9.43
N LEU A 79 -14.56 7.87 -8.35
CA LEU A 79 -15.84 7.17 -8.34
C LEU A 79 -17.01 8.17 -8.41
N LEU A 80 -17.93 7.96 -9.35
CA LEU A 80 -19.14 8.76 -9.47
C LEU A 80 -20.21 8.27 -8.48
N LEU A 81 -20.26 8.92 -7.31
CA LEU A 81 -21.21 8.60 -6.23
C LEU A 81 -22.63 9.15 -6.47
N GLN A 82 -22.83 10.02 -7.48
CA GLN A 82 -24.16 10.55 -7.83
C GLN A 82 -25.00 9.56 -8.66
N ASN A 83 -24.38 8.51 -9.19
CA ASN A 83 -25.10 7.49 -9.93
C ASN A 83 -25.74 6.50 -8.95
N GLU A 84 -27.06 6.32 -9.04
CA GLU A 84 -27.82 5.37 -8.21
C GLU A 84 -27.37 3.91 -8.39
N GLN A 85 -26.70 3.60 -9.49
CA GLN A 85 -26.14 2.27 -9.76
C GLN A 85 -24.77 2.04 -9.11
N THR A 86 -24.14 3.09 -8.55
CA THR A 86 -22.83 3.00 -7.90
C THR A 86 -23.03 2.91 -6.38
N GLU A 87 -22.80 1.72 -5.84
CA GLU A 87 -22.73 1.50 -4.39
C GLU A 87 -21.27 1.42 -3.95
N VAL A 88 -20.89 2.20 -2.92
CA VAL A 88 -19.55 2.16 -2.34
C VAL A 88 -19.66 1.91 -0.85
N VAL A 89 -19.05 0.82 -0.38
CA VAL A 89 -19.10 0.38 1.02
C VAL A 89 -17.70 0.43 1.62
N LEU A 90 -17.52 1.23 2.66
CA LEU A 90 -16.32 1.24 3.51
C LEU A 90 -16.57 0.38 4.74
N THR A 91 -15.75 -0.66 4.92
CA THR A 91 -15.75 -1.53 6.10
C THR A 91 -14.44 -1.35 6.85
N VAL A 92 -14.52 -1.19 8.18
CA VAL A 92 -13.36 -1.15 9.07
C VAL A 92 -13.53 -2.24 10.11
N GLU A 93 -12.59 -3.17 10.13
CA GLU A 93 -12.60 -4.31 11.03
C GLU A 93 -11.48 -4.16 12.05
N PHE A 94 -11.84 -4.24 13.33
CA PHE A 94 -10.89 -4.17 14.43
C PHE A 94 -10.35 -5.56 14.78
N GLU A 95 -9.10 -5.57 15.22
CA GLU A 95 -8.39 -6.76 15.67
C GLU A 95 -8.82 -7.18 17.09
N ALA A 96 -8.68 -8.46 17.41
CA ALA A 96 -8.94 -8.96 18.76
C ALA A 96 -7.93 -8.38 19.77
N LEU A 97 -8.40 -8.03 20.97
CA LEU A 97 -7.58 -7.43 22.02
C LEU A 97 -6.32 -8.24 22.33
N ALA A 98 -6.45 -9.57 22.39
CA ALA A 98 -5.34 -10.48 22.68
C ALA A 98 -4.21 -10.43 21.63
N THR A 99 -4.54 -10.11 20.38
CA THR A 99 -3.58 -9.95 19.27
C THR A 99 -2.88 -8.59 19.32
N ILE A 100 -3.57 -7.55 19.83
CA ILE A 100 -3.04 -6.19 19.96
C ILE A 100 -2.06 -6.10 21.14
N ALA A 101 -2.49 -6.54 22.33
CA ALA A 101 -1.69 -6.50 23.54
C ALA A 101 -2.19 -7.48 24.61
N SER A 102 -1.26 -8.04 25.37
CA SER A 102 -1.58 -8.82 26.57
C SER A 102 -2.05 -7.89 27.70
N GLY A 103 -3.12 -8.27 28.40
CA GLY A 103 -3.62 -7.54 29.58
C GLY A 103 -4.42 -6.27 29.24
N LEU A 104 -4.97 -6.20 28.03
CA LEU A 104 -5.84 -5.11 27.60
C LEU A 104 -7.30 -5.56 27.80
N ASP A 105 -7.98 -4.99 28.79
CA ASP A 105 -9.33 -5.42 29.18
C ASP A 105 -10.43 -4.88 28.24
N ALA A 106 -10.23 -3.69 27.70
CA ALA A 106 -11.13 -3.06 26.74
C ALA A 106 -10.41 -2.05 25.85
N LEU A 107 -10.81 -1.99 24.59
CA LEU A 107 -10.49 -0.91 23.66
C LEU A 107 -11.81 -0.39 23.11
N VAL A 108 -12.09 0.90 23.35
CA VAL A 108 -13.31 1.57 22.88
C VAL A 108 -12.90 2.70 21.96
N GLY A 109 -13.52 2.76 20.79
CA GLY A 109 -13.23 3.79 19.79
C GLY A 109 -14.40 3.97 18.83
N SER A 110 -14.34 5.04 18.05
CA SER A 110 -15.29 5.37 16.99
C SER A 110 -14.56 5.52 15.67
N VAL A 111 -15.19 5.09 14.58
CA VAL A 111 -14.71 5.35 13.21
C VAL A 111 -15.47 6.55 12.67
N VAL A 112 -14.76 7.56 12.19
CA VAL A 112 -15.34 8.77 11.60
C VAL A 112 -14.80 8.93 10.17
N PRO A 113 -15.53 8.46 9.14
CA PRO A 113 -15.09 8.62 7.76
C PRO A 113 -15.27 10.08 7.30
N HIS A 114 -14.24 10.62 6.66
CA HIS A 114 -14.29 11.91 5.98
C HIS A 114 -14.13 11.70 4.48
N LEU A 115 -15.03 12.28 3.70
CA LEU A 115 -15.03 12.17 2.23
C LEU A 115 -14.67 13.53 1.64
N GLU A 116 -13.75 13.51 0.67
CA GLU A 116 -13.50 14.65 -0.22
C GLU A 116 -14.34 14.47 -1.48
N LEU A 117 -15.13 15.50 -1.83
CA LEU A 117 -16.09 15.45 -2.93
C LEU A 117 -15.75 16.52 -3.96
N PHE A 118 -15.87 16.17 -5.23
CA PHE A 118 -15.66 17.06 -6.37
C PHE A 118 -16.97 17.24 -7.15
N SER A 119 -17.18 18.40 -7.76
CA SER A 119 -18.33 18.63 -8.63
C SER A 119 -18.16 17.92 -9.97
N VAL A 120 -19.21 17.26 -10.45
CA VAL A 120 -19.23 16.63 -11.76
C VAL A 120 -19.15 17.71 -12.85
N PRO A 121 -18.21 17.61 -13.80
CA PRO A 121 -18.12 18.56 -14.92
C PRO A 121 -19.38 18.55 -15.77
N VAL A 122 -19.80 19.74 -16.25
CA VAL A 122 -20.99 19.89 -17.11
C VAL A 122 -20.74 19.33 -18.52
N GLY A 123 -19.51 19.43 -19.01
CA GLY A 123 -19.11 18.90 -20.31
C GLY A 123 -18.69 17.44 -20.23
N GLU A 124 -19.23 16.59 -21.09
CA GLU A 124 -18.86 15.17 -21.19
C GLU A 124 -17.35 14.98 -21.47
N LYS A 125 -16.76 15.87 -22.28
CA LYS A 125 -15.32 15.88 -22.57
C LYS A 125 -14.43 16.15 -21.34
N ASP A 126 -15.00 16.77 -20.31
CA ASP A 126 -14.29 17.15 -19.10
C ASP A 126 -14.52 16.10 -17.99
N MET A 127 -15.38 15.10 -18.23
CA MET A 127 -15.61 14.01 -17.28
C MET A 127 -14.36 13.11 -17.19
N PRO A 128 -14.01 12.65 -15.98
CA PRO A 128 -12.91 11.71 -15.83
C PRO A 128 -13.23 10.35 -16.44
N PRO A 129 -12.21 9.58 -16.82
CA PRO A 129 -12.41 8.22 -17.29
C PRO A 129 -12.98 7.35 -16.16
N LEU A 130 -14.26 6.98 -16.28
CA LEU A 130 -14.98 6.14 -15.31
C LEU A 130 -14.70 4.64 -15.46
N SER A 131 -13.98 4.25 -16.52
CA SER A 131 -13.65 2.86 -16.84
C SER A 131 -12.44 2.33 -16.07
N THR A 132 -11.81 3.13 -15.24
CA THR A 132 -10.56 2.76 -14.57
C THR A 132 -10.63 3.10 -13.09
N VAL A 133 -10.31 2.10 -12.26
CA VAL A 133 -10.29 2.22 -10.81
C VAL A 133 -8.85 2.13 -10.32
N HIS A 134 -8.46 3.00 -9.40
CA HIS A 134 -7.20 2.90 -8.69
C HIS A 134 -7.37 1.99 -7.49
N SER A 135 -6.57 0.92 -7.42
CA SER A 135 -6.68 -0.11 -6.41
C SER A 135 -5.43 -0.23 -5.54
N LEU A 136 -5.64 -0.50 -4.24
CA LEU A 136 -4.63 -0.72 -3.21
C LEU A 136 -4.94 -2.00 -2.44
N ILE A 137 -4.33 -3.11 -2.83
CA ILE A 137 -4.61 -4.43 -2.25
C ILE A 137 -3.38 -4.96 -1.51
N GLY A 138 -3.58 -5.28 -0.24
CA GLY A 138 -2.59 -5.86 0.66
C GLY A 138 -2.78 -7.36 0.82
N GLU A 139 -1.69 -8.11 0.76
CA GLU A 139 -1.66 -9.55 0.99
C GLU A 139 -0.51 -9.93 1.93
N THR A 140 -0.59 -11.13 2.49
CA THR A 140 0.44 -11.70 3.36
C THR A 140 0.84 -13.09 2.91
N MET A 141 2.12 -13.41 3.01
CA MET A 141 2.69 -14.73 2.71
C MET A 141 3.63 -15.14 3.84
N ALA A 142 3.47 -16.34 4.37
CA ALA A 142 4.37 -16.88 5.40
C ALA A 142 5.72 -17.27 4.78
N ILE A 143 6.81 -16.84 5.42
CA ILE A 143 8.18 -17.21 5.11
C ILE A 143 8.70 -18.16 6.18
N SER A 144 8.99 -19.40 5.81
CA SER A 144 9.37 -20.45 6.77
C SER A 144 10.83 -20.40 7.21
N ALA A 145 11.74 -19.89 6.36
CA ALA A 145 13.17 -19.83 6.61
C ALA A 145 13.86 -18.78 5.72
N ALA A 146 15.13 -18.50 6.04
CA ALA A 146 15.99 -17.68 5.20
C ALA A 146 16.15 -18.27 3.79
N GLY A 147 16.30 -17.40 2.78
CA GLY A 147 16.45 -17.78 1.38
C GLY A 147 15.61 -16.92 0.44
N ASP A 148 15.65 -17.25 -0.85
CA ASP A 148 14.92 -16.52 -1.89
C ASP A 148 13.43 -16.88 -1.87
N GLN A 149 12.60 -15.86 -1.67
CA GLN A 149 11.15 -15.95 -1.63
C GLN A 149 10.56 -15.20 -2.82
N SER A 150 9.82 -15.91 -3.67
CA SER A 150 9.20 -15.31 -4.86
C SER A 150 7.77 -14.88 -4.56
N TYR A 151 7.46 -13.62 -4.83
CA TYR A 151 6.09 -13.10 -4.83
C TYR A 151 5.67 -12.82 -6.29
N PRO A 152 4.72 -13.59 -6.85
CA PRO A 152 4.24 -13.35 -8.21
C PRO A 152 3.40 -12.08 -8.26
N TRP A 153 3.54 -11.29 -9.34
CA TRP A 153 2.66 -10.15 -9.59
C TRP A 153 1.50 -10.66 -10.44
N PRO A 154 0.25 -10.65 -9.95
CA PRO A 154 -0.92 -11.02 -10.75
C PRO A 154 -0.97 -10.28 -12.07
N ARG A 155 -1.37 -10.99 -13.13
CA ARG A 155 -1.50 -10.40 -14.47
C ARG A 155 -2.90 -9.81 -14.66
N GLY A 156 -2.99 -8.76 -15.46
CA GLY A 156 -4.26 -8.15 -15.88
C GLY A 156 -4.35 -6.65 -15.61
N ASN A 157 -3.52 -6.13 -14.71
CA ASN A 157 -3.58 -4.73 -14.27
C ASN A 157 -2.33 -3.94 -14.67
N THR A 158 -2.44 -2.62 -14.53
CA THR A 158 -1.29 -1.70 -14.68
C THR A 158 -0.72 -1.39 -13.30
N TYR A 159 0.49 -1.85 -13.02
CA TYR A 159 1.16 -1.62 -11.75
C TYR A 159 1.80 -0.25 -11.71
N LEU A 160 1.53 0.45 -10.61
CA LEU A 160 2.10 1.75 -10.28
C LEU A 160 3.22 1.60 -9.26
N GLN A 161 2.97 0.77 -8.23
CA GLN A 161 3.93 0.47 -7.17
C GLN A 161 3.69 -0.95 -6.66
N MET A 162 4.76 -1.58 -6.19
CA MET A 162 4.72 -2.80 -5.41
C MET A 162 5.54 -2.57 -4.14
N ILE A 163 4.91 -2.63 -2.99
CA ILE A 163 5.60 -2.38 -1.72
C ILE A 163 5.57 -3.66 -0.92
N HIS A 164 6.74 -4.16 -0.55
CA HIS A 164 6.83 -5.31 0.34
C HIS A 164 7.25 -4.88 1.75
N GLY A 165 6.97 -5.73 2.72
CA GLY A 165 7.36 -5.56 4.10
C GLY A 165 7.78 -6.90 4.69
N LEU A 166 9.01 -7.00 5.20
CA LEU A 166 9.50 -8.17 5.92
C LEU A 166 10.33 -7.72 7.13
N GLY A 167 9.86 -8.03 8.34
CA GLY A 167 10.50 -7.63 9.60
C GLY A 167 10.19 -6.20 10.08
N PHE A 168 9.33 -5.46 9.37
CA PHE A 168 8.93 -4.11 9.76
C PHE A 168 8.15 -4.10 11.09
N GLY A 169 8.38 -3.07 11.91
CA GLY A 169 7.80 -2.92 13.25
C GLY A 169 8.42 -3.82 14.34
N VAL A 170 9.14 -4.89 13.98
CA VAL A 170 9.59 -5.91 14.97
C VAL A 170 10.94 -5.56 15.60
N SER A 171 11.98 -5.39 14.79
CA SER A 171 13.37 -5.33 15.28
C SER A 171 14.12 -4.05 14.90
N GLY A 172 13.44 -3.08 14.27
CA GLY A 172 14.11 -1.90 13.71
C GLY A 172 15.20 -2.27 12.70
N SER A 173 15.10 -3.45 12.09
CA SER A 173 16.08 -4.00 11.15
C SER A 173 15.36 -4.62 9.95
N ASP A 174 16.07 -4.73 8.83
CA ASP A 174 15.55 -5.38 7.64
C ASP A 174 15.51 -6.91 7.81
N GLY A 175 14.36 -7.52 7.55
CA GLY A 175 14.19 -8.99 7.49
C GLY A 175 14.64 -9.61 6.16
N PHE A 176 15.35 -8.84 5.32
CA PHE A 176 15.82 -9.23 4.00
C PHE A 176 17.22 -8.68 3.73
N SER A 177 17.95 -9.30 2.80
CA SER A 177 19.30 -8.87 2.39
C SER A 177 19.37 -8.34 0.96
N ARG A 178 18.38 -8.68 0.12
CA ARG A 178 18.28 -8.26 -1.28
C ARG A 178 16.85 -8.39 -1.79
N ILE A 179 16.48 -7.55 -2.73
CA ILE A 179 15.31 -7.73 -3.60
C ILE A 179 15.75 -7.60 -5.05
N TYR A 180 15.16 -8.40 -5.94
CA TYR A 180 15.16 -8.11 -7.37
C TYR A 180 13.81 -8.42 -7.99
N CYS A 181 13.42 -7.66 -8.99
CA CYS A 181 12.22 -7.95 -9.78
C CYS A 181 12.62 -8.49 -11.14
N SER A 182 11.96 -9.57 -11.57
CA SER A 182 12.23 -10.23 -12.84
C SER A 182 10.99 -10.26 -13.72
N ALA A 183 11.20 -10.05 -15.01
CA ALA A 183 10.25 -10.29 -16.08
C ALA A 183 10.80 -11.33 -17.06
N ALA A 184 9.93 -12.02 -17.80
CA ALA A 184 10.31 -12.96 -18.86
C ALA A 184 11.37 -14.00 -18.44
N GLY A 185 11.24 -14.52 -17.21
CA GLY A 185 12.14 -15.52 -16.63
C GLY A 185 13.32 -14.91 -15.88
N ASN A 186 14.26 -14.27 -16.58
CA ASN A 186 15.54 -13.84 -16.00
C ASN A 186 15.90 -12.36 -16.27
N GLN A 187 15.06 -11.58 -16.95
CA GLN A 187 15.35 -10.16 -17.17
C GLN A 187 15.05 -9.38 -15.90
N ARG A 188 16.11 -8.88 -15.24
CA ARG A 188 15.98 -8.08 -14.03
C ARG A 188 15.87 -6.61 -14.39
N PHE A 189 14.78 -5.98 -13.97
CA PHE A 189 14.55 -4.54 -14.16
C PHE A 189 14.69 -3.76 -12.85
N PHE A 190 14.74 -4.46 -11.72
CA PHE A 190 14.98 -3.88 -10.40
C PHE A 190 15.87 -4.84 -9.61
N ASP A 191 16.89 -4.33 -8.93
CA ASP A 191 17.81 -5.12 -8.10
C ASP A 191 18.46 -4.19 -7.06
N ALA A 192 18.17 -4.43 -5.79
CA ALA A 192 18.59 -3.54 -4.72
C ALA A 192 18.89 -4.30 -3.42
N THR A 193 19.85 -3.76 -2.67
CA THR A 193 20.10 -4.13 -1.27
C THR A 193 19.44 -3.12 -0.35
N PRO A 194 19.25 -3.42 0.95
CA PRO A 194 18.69 -2.46 1.90
C PRO A 194 19.38 -1.09 1.88
N ASN A 195 20.72 -1.06 1.82
CA ASN A 195 21.48 0.19 1.75
C ASN A 195 21.19 0.99 0.46
N ALA A 196 21.02 0.33 -0.67
CA ALA A 196 20.65 1.01 -1.91
C ALA A 196 19.24 1.63 -1.80
N LEU A 197 18.30 0.89 -1.20
CA LEU A 197 16.94 1.36 -0.96
C LEU A 197 16.93 2.54 0.03
N ASP A 198 17.79 2.54 1.06
CA ASP A 198 17.88 3.65 2.01
C ASP A 198 18.36 4.94 1.34
N ILE A 199 19.39 4.84 0.50
CA ILE A 199 19.91 5.97 -0.27
C ILE A 199 18.85 6.50 -1.23
N GLU A 200 18.19 5.60 -1.97
CA GLU A 200 17.14 5.96 -2.92
C GLU A 200 15.94 6.62 -2.23
N HIS A 201 15.46 6.02 -1.15
CA HIS A 201 14.33 6.52 -0.37
C HIS A 201 14.64 7.89 0.23
N ALA A 202 15.83 8.08 0.81
CA ALA A 202 16.25 9.38 1.33
C ALA A 202 16.34 10.44 0.24
N ARG A 203 16.84 10.07 -0.95
CA ARG A 203 16.95 10.99 -2.10
C ARG A 203 15.60 11.47 -2.60
N PHE A 204 14.63 10.57 -2.75
CA PHE A 204 13.33 10.91 -3.36
C PHE A 204 12.28 11.39 -2.36
N ARG A 205 12.41 11.03 -1.07
CA ARG A 205 11.38 11.30 -0.05
C ARG A 205 11.87 12.18 1.10
N GLY A 206 13.17 12.54 1.12
CA GLY A 206 13.75 13.44 2.11
C GLY A 206 13.89 12.85 3.53
N ARG A 207 13.72 11.53 3.69
CA ARG A 207 13.75 10.85 4.99
C ARG A 207 14.20 9.40 4.89
N ALA A 208 14.68 8.87 6.01
CA ALA A 208 15.06 7.47 6.12
C ALA A 208 13.88 6.54 5.82
N ARG A 209 14.16 5.45 5.10
CA ARG A 209 13.23 4.35 4.91
C ARG A 209 12.95 3.68 6.25
N GLN A 210 11.71 3.24 6.46
CA GLN A 210 11.40 2.38 7.59
C GLN A 210 12.05 1.02 7.39
N SER A 211 12.76 0.52 8.41
CA SER A 211 13.38 -0.79 8.34
C SER A 211 12.35 -1.90 8.08
N GLY A 212 12.70 -2.85 7.23
CA GLY A 212 11.84 -3.92 6.75
C GLY A 212 10.95 -3.55 5.57
N VAL A 213 10.86 -2.28 5.17
CA VAL A 213 10.03 -1.83 4.04
C VAL A 213 10.79 -1.90 2.72
N ILE A 214 10.20 -2.49 1.69
CA ILE A 214 10.84 -2.70 0.39
C ILE A 214 10.01 -2.00 -0.69
N PRO A 215 10.27 -0.72 -0.98
CA PRO A 215 9.53 0.02 -1.98
C PRO A 215 10.05 -0.32 -3.38
N VAL A 216 9.24 -1.01 -4.20
CA VAL A 216 9.42 -1.06 -5.65
C VAL A 216 8.49 -0.02 -6.25
N ASP A 217 9.00 1.19 -6.35
CA ASP A 217 8.26 2.37 -6.77
C ASP A 217 8.50 2.65 -8.25
N LEU A 218 7.51 2.37 -9.10
CA LEU A 218 7.65 2.55 -10.55
C LEU A 218 7.38 4.02 -10.94
N LEU A 219 6.50 4.70 -10.20
CA LEU A 219 6.13 6.09 -10.45
C LEU A 219 7.18 7.07 -9.89
N GLY A 220 7.45 7.02 -8.59
CA GLY A 220 8.17 8.08 -7.87
C GLY A 220 9.64 8.15 -8.16
N SER A 221 10.27 6.97 -8.33
CA SER A 221 11.68 6.85 -8.65
C SER A 221 12.02 7.29 -10.09
N SER A 222 11.01 7.67 -10.89
CA SER A 222 11.22 8.17 -12.26
C SER A 222 11.77 9.61 -12.34
N GLY A 223 11.84 10.30 -11.20
CA GLY A 223 12.36 11.67 -11.07
C GLY A 223 11.33 12.78 -11.24
N LEU A 224 10.10 12.44 -11.65
CA LEU A 224 8.95 13.36 -11.73
C LEU A 224 7.97 13.16 -10.55
N GLY A 225 8.30 12.30 -9.60
CA GLY A 225 7.44 11.97 -8.47
C GLY A 225 6.15 11.28 -8.93
N SER A 226 5.01 11.65 -8.33
CA SER A 226 3.71 11.07 -8.66
C SER A 226 3.15 11.53 -10.01
N TYR A 227 3.89 12.32 -10.77
CA TYR A 227 3.54 12.85 -12.10
C TYR A 227 4.24 12.10 -13.24
N GLY A 228 4.63 10.84 -12.98
CA GLY A 228 5.23 9.97 -13.99
C GLY A 228 4.31 9.75 -15.20
N SER A 229 4.91 9.33 -16.31
CA SER A 229 4.18 9.05 -17.55
C SER A 229 3.90 7.56 -17.71
N SER A 230 3.26 7.15 -18.82
CA SER A 230 3.09 5.73 -19.17
C SER A 230 4.40 4.93 -19.28
N ARG A 231 5.56 5.60 -19.34
CA ARG A 231 6.89 4.97 -19.24
C ARG A 231 7.13 4.33 -17.86
N ASP A 232 6.52 4.90 -16.82
CA ASP A 232 6.85 4.67 -15.41
C ASP A 232 5.86 3.69 -14.75
N VAL A 233 5.14 2.90 -15.55
CA VAL A 233 4.16 1.91 -15.10
C VAL A 233 4.39 0.58 -15.80
N ILE A 234 3.98 -0.52 -15.17
CA ILE A 234 4.13 -1.86 -15.76
C ILE A 234 2.76 -2.42 -16.13
N TYR A 235 2.53 -2.61 -17.43
CA TYR A 235 1.35 -3.30 -17.94
C TYR A 235 1.54 -4.82 -17.87
N SER A 236 1.01 -5.46 -16.82
CA SER A 236 1.29 -6.87 -16.51
C SER A 236 0.67 -7.86 -17.50
N GLN A 237 -0.38 -7.48 -18.25
CA GLN A 237 -1.00 -8.37 -19.22
C GLN A 237 -0.04 -8.73 -20.37
N ALA A 238 0.83 -7.79 -20.77
CA ALA A 238 1.82 -8.01 -21.83
C ALA A 238 3.09 -8.73 -21.37
N ILE A 239 3.24 -8.99 -20.06
CA ILE A 239 4.48 -9.56 -19.48
C ILE A 239 4.21 -10.95 -18.92
N THR A 240 5.09 -11.89 -19.28
CA THR A 240 5.09 -13.25 -18.73
C THR A 240 6.02 -13.34 -17.53
N ASN A 241 5.59 -14.04 -16.46
CA ASN A 241 6.40 -14.32 -15.26
C ASN A 241 6.97 -13.08 -14.55
N LEU A 242 6.13 -12.06 -14.35
CA LEU A 242 6.46 -10.89 -13.54
C LEU A 242 6.44 -11.25 -12.04
N LYS A 243 7.54 -11.02 -11.33
CA LYS A 243 7.65 -11.35 -9.89
C LYS A 243 8.69 -10.48 -9.18
N SER A 244 8.50 -10.32 -7.87
CA SER A 244 9.55 -9.89 -6.94
C SER A 244 10.19 -11.12 -6.32
N VAL A 245 11.51 -11.13 -6.17
CA VAL A 245 12.24 -12.14 -5.41
C VAL A 245 12.98 -11.45 -4.28
N ILE A 246 12.68 -11.86 -3.05
CA ILE A 246 13.18 -11.25 -1.82
C ILE A 246 14.02 -12.29 -1.11
N THR A 247 15.30 -11.99 -0.89
CA THR A 247 16.20 -12.85 -0.13
C THR A 247 15.95 -12.59 1.36
N ALA A 248 15.11 -13.40 1.98
CA ALA A 248 14.78 -13.33 3.40
C ALA A 248 15.96 -13.76 4.27
N THR A 249 16.18 -13.06 5.39
CA THR A 249 17.26 -13.39 6.35
C THR A 249 16.82 -14.37 7.43
N GLY A 250 15.52 -14.69 7.50
CA GLY A 250 14.93 -15.61 8.46
C GLY A 250 13.46 -15.88 8.16
N SER A 251 12.79 -16.58 9.07
CA SER A 251 11.33 -16.77 9.03
C SER A 251 10.58 -15.48 9.36
N GLY A 252 9.38 -15.32 8.83
CA GLY A 252 8.51 -14.18 9.13
C GLY A 252 7.28 -14.13 8.25
N THR A 253 6.60 -12.99 8.23
CA THR A 253 5.47 -12.74 7.33
C THR A 253 5.90 -11.68 6.32
N LEU A 254 5.84 -12.04 5.04
CA LEU A 254 5.97 -11.09 3.95
C LEU A 254 4.62 -10.42 3.73
N HIS A 255 4.57 -9.11 3.88
CA HIS A 255 3.43 -8.30 3.47
C HIS A 255 3.72 -7.72 2.09
N SER A 256 2.74 -7.72 1.20
CA SER A 256 2.85 -7.14 -0.15
C SER A 256 1.66 -6.24 -0.40
N ILE A 257 1.89 -5.02 -0.87
CA ILE A 257 0.85 -4.09 -1.30
C ILE A 257 1.02 -3.84 -2.79
N ARG A 258 -0.06 -4.10 -3.53
CA ARG A 258 -0.17 -3.77 -4.94
C ARG A 258 -0.90 -2.44 -5.04
N ARG A 259 -0.26 -1.46 -5.69
CA ARG A 259 -0.90 -0.25 -6.15
C ARG A 259 -1.03 -0.31 -7.66
N GLU A 260 -2.26 -0.35 -8.15
CA GLU A 260 -2.54 -0.65 -9.55
C GLU A 260 -3.73 0.12 -10.10
N LEU A 261 -3.80 0.22 -11.43
CA LEU A 261 -4.99 0.64 -12.15
C LEU A 261 -5.66 -0.60 -12.72
N VAL A 262 -6.94 -0.74 -12.41
CA VAL A 262 -7.82 -1.83 -12.85
C VAL A 262 -8.78 -1.27 -13.87
N THR A 263 -8.78 -1.84 -15.07
CA THR A 263 -9.75 -1.50 -16.11
C THR A 263 -11.05 -2.28 -15.88
N LEU A 264 -12.17 -1.59 -15.89
CA LEU A 264 -13.50 -2.17 -15.82
C LEU A 264 -13.95 -2.52 -17.24
N GLU A 265 -14.19 -3.80 -17.50
CA GLU A 265 -14.81 -4.29 -18.75
C GLU A 265 -16.33 -4.24 -18.70
#